data_AF-A0A536WEE6-F1
#
_entry.id   AF-A0A536WEE6-F1
#
_cell.length_a   1.000
_cell.length_b   1.000
_cell.length_c   1.000
_cell.angle_alpha   90.00
_cell.angle_beta   90.00
_cell.angle_gamma   90.00
#
_symmetry.space_group_name_H-M   'P 1'
#
loop_
_entity.id
_entity.type
_entity.pdbx_description
1 polymer ?
#
loop_
_entity_poly.entity_id
_entity_poly.type
_entity_poly.pdbx_seq_one_letter_code
_entity_poly.pdbx_strand_id
1 'polypeptide(L)'
;MGASRSMSLFLNLGHTLDHLLMLIFPTVVLAMGAELGRGYADLLPLSLGGFIAFGAFSIPAGWLADRWSRRGMMVVFFFGIGTASILTGFATGPVHVALGLTLVGVFAAIYHPVGIAML
;
A
#
# COMPACT_ATOMS: atom_id res chain seq x y z
N MET A 1 21.26 18.59 6.89
CA MET A 1 20.10 19.27 7.48
C MET A 1 19.12 18.20 7.89
N GLY A 2 18.82 18.04 9.18
CA GLY A 2 17.87 17.02 9.66
C GLY A 2 16.46 17.30 9.18
N ALA A 3 15.63 16.25 9.12
CA ALA A 3 14.22 16.39 8.80
C ALA A 3 13.52 17.33 9.80
N SER A 4 12.63 18.21 9.32
CA SER A 4 11.81 19.01 10.23
C SER A 4 10.88 18.09 11.02
N ARG A 5 10.52 18.47 12.26
CA ARG A 5 9.62 17.67 13.11
C ARG A 5 8.32 17.28 12.41
N SER A 6 7.76 18.20 11.61
CA SER A 6 6.56 17.94 10.80
C SER A 6 6.83 16.90 9.71
N MET A 7 7.97 16.97 9.02
CA MET A 7 8.33 15.99 7.99
C MET A 7 8.51 14.59 8.60
N SER A 8 9.24 14.48 9.72
CA SER A 8 9.39 13.21 10.42
C SER A 8 8.05 12.63 10.86
N LEU A 9 7.12 13.45 11.34
CA LEU A 9 5.77 13.00 11.71
C LEU A 9 5.00 12.45 10.51
N PHE A 10 5.00 13.16 9.37
CA PHE A 10 4.38 12.65 8.15
C PHE A 10 5.01 11.33 7.68
N LEU A 11 6.33 11.22 7.69
CA LEU A 11 7.01 9.98 7.29
C LEU A 11 6.61 8.82 8.22
N ASN A 12 6.63 9.00 9.55
CA ASN A 12 6.19 7.96 10.49
C ASN A 12 4.72 7.56 10.32
N LEU A 13 3.83 8.53 10.06
CA LEU A 13 2.44 8.23 9.72
C LEU A 13 2.35 7.44 8.41
N GLY A 14 3.13 7.82 7.40
CA GLY A 14 3.24 7.09 6.14
C GLY A 14 3.68 5.64 6.37
N HIS A 15 4.67 5.40 7.23
CA HIS A 15 5.12 4.05 7.58
C HIS A 15 4.01 3.21 8.21
N THR A 16 3.26 3.83 9.12
CA THR A 16 2.14 3.17 9.82
C THR A 16 1.05 2.81 8.81
N LEU A 17 0.71 3.71 7.90
CA LEU A 17 -0.29 3.47 6.85
C LEU A 17 0.16 2.39 5.86
N ASP A 18 1.42 2.41 5.46
CA ASP A 18 2.02 1.41 4.56
C ASP A 18 1.81 0.00 5.12
N HIS A 19 2.20 -0.22 6.37
CA HIS A 19 2.03 -1.51 7.04
C HIS A 19 0.57 -1.86 7.32
N LEU A 20 -0.22 -0.90 7.82
CA LEU A 20 -1.63 -1.14 8.09
C LEU A 20 -2.34 -1.65 6.84
N LEU A 21 -2.18 -0.95 5.70
CA LEU A 21 -2.89 -1.28 4.48
C LEU A 21 -2.37 -2.55 3.80
N MET A 22 -1.08 -2.86 3.93
CA MET A 22 -0.53 -4.12 3.44
C MET A 22 -0.92 -5.34 4.30
N LEU A 23 -1.17 -5.15 5.60
CA LEU A 23 -1.32 -6.26 6.56
C LEU A 23 -2.71 -6.42 7.18
N ILE A 24 -3.65 -5.49 6.94
CA ILE A 24 -5.01 -5.60 7.49
C ILE A 24 -5.86 -6.67 6.80
N PHE A 25 -5.53 -7.03 5.55
CA PHE A 25 -6.38 -7.90 4.73
C PHE A 25 -6.66 -9.28 5.34
N PRO A 26 -5.69 -10.02 5.91
CA PRO A 26 -5.96 -11.26 6.64
C PRO A 26 -7.05 -11.14 7.72
N THR A 27 -7.12 -10.00 8.42
CA THR A 27 -8.20 -9.74 9.38
C THR A 27 -9.54 -9.50 8.68
N VAL A 28 -9.54 -8.75 7.57
CA VAL A 28 -10.74 -8.52 6.75
C VAL A 28 -11.30 -9.82 6.17
N VAL A 29 -10.44 -10.78 5.80
CA VAL A 29 -10.85 -12.10 5.31
C VAL A 29 -11.76 -12.84 6.30
N LEU A 30 -11.57 -12.67 7.61
CA LEU A 30 -12.42 -13.30 8.62
C LEU A 30 -13.88 -12.81 8.53
N ALA A 31 -14.08 -11.51 8.31
CA ALA A 31 -15.40 -10.93 8.12
C ALA A 31 -15.97 -11.25 6.74
N MET A 32 -15.17 -11.05 5.68
CA MET A 32 -15.58 -11.35 4.30
C MET A 32 -15.93 -12.81 4.07
N GLY A 33 -15.22 -13.75 4.72
CA GLY A 33 -15.49 -15.18 4.59
C GLY A 33 -16.90 -15.55 5.06
N ALA A 34 -17.36 -14.92 6.15
CA ALA A 34 -18.72 -15.09 6.65
C ALA A 34 -19.78 -14.55 5.68
N GLU A 35 -19.52 -13.42 5.02
CA GLU A 35 -20.44 -12.80 4.05
C GLU A 35 -20.47 -13.52 2.70
N LEU A 36 -19.31 -13.96 2.21
CA LEU A 36 -19.17 -14.58 0.88
C LEU A 36 -19.36 -16.10 0.90
N GLY A 37 -19.50 -16.71 2.08
CA GLY A 37 -19.59 -18.16 2.24
C GLY A 37 -18.33 -18.90 1.75
N ARG A 38 -17.16 -18.27 1.87
CA ARG A 38 -15.87 -18.82 1.39
C ARG A 38 -14.90 -19.05 2.53
N GLY A 39 -14.05 -20.07 2.37
CA GLY A 39 -13.01 -20.37 3.34
C GLY A 39 -11.89 -19.32 3.34
N TYR A 40 -11.19 -19.21 4.46
CA TYR A 40 -10.03 -18.33 4.61
C TYR A 40 -8.96 -18.59 3.53
N ALA A 41 -8.70 -19.86 3.22
CA ALA A 41 -7.73 -20.29 2.21
C ALA A 41 -8.09 -19.85 0.78
N ASP A 42 -9.38 -19.63 0.49
CA ASP A 42 -9.84 -19.18 -0.85
C ASP A 42 -9.71 -17.67 -1.02
N LEU A 43 -9.80 -16.92 0.08
CA LEU A 43 -9.82 -15.46 0.07
C LEU A 43 -8.45 -14.83 0.34
N LEU A 44 -7.61 -15.46 1.16
CA LEU A 44 -6.26 -14.96 1.45
C LEU A 44 -5.41 -14.72 0.19
N PRO A 45 -5.44 -15.58 -0.86
CA PRO A 45 -4.66 -15.37 -2.08
C PRO A 45 -4.98 -14.07 -2.83
N LEU A 46 -6.11 -13.40 -2.55
CA LEU A 46 -6.46 -12.13 -3.18
C LEU A 46 -5.43 -11.02 -2.90
N SER A 47 -4.67 -11.08 -1.79
CA SER A 47 -3.60 -10.12 -1.51
C SER A 47 -2.27 -10.42 -2.21
N LEU A 48 -2.13 -11.58 -2.88
CA LEU A 48 -0.86 -11.99 -3.49
C LEU A 48 -0.33 -10.96 -4.49
N GLY A 49 -1.22 -10.43 -5.34
CA GLY A 49 -0.86 -9.37 -6.29
C GLY A 49 -0.34 -8.11 -5.61
N GLY A 50 -0.89 -7.75 -4.45
CA GLY A 50 -0.41 -6.65 -3.61
C GLY A 50 1.03 -6.83 -3.14
N PHE A 51 1.38 -8.01 -2.61
CA PHE A 51 2.76 -8.29 -2.17
C PHE A 51 3.75 -8.36 -3.33
N ILE A 52 3.36 -8.96 -4.46
CA ILE A 52 4.19 -8.98 -5.67
C ILE A 52 4.43 -7.54 -6.15
N ALA A 53 3.37 -6.73 -6.24
CA ALA A 53 3.49 -5.34 -6.65
C ALA A 53 4.36 -4.53 -5.68
N PHE A 54 4.18 -4.71 -4.37
CA PHE A 54 4.97 -4.05 -3.34
C PHE A 54 6.47 -4.31 -3.52
N GLY A 55 6.86 -5.57 -3.75
CA GLY A 55 8.25 -5.92 -4.04
C GLY A 55 8.74 -5.38 -5.39
N ALA A 56 8.00 -5.67 -6.47
CA ALA A 56 8.42 -5.36 -7.83
C ALA A 56 8.52 -3.85 -8.11
N PHE A 57 7.58 -3.05 -7.60
CA PHE A 57 7.53 -1.60 -7.84
C PHE A 57 8.47 -0.81 -6.92
N SER A 58 9.06 -1.42 -5.89
CA SER A 58 10.03 -0.76 -5.02
C SER A 58 11.29 -0.32 -5.81
N ILE A 59 11.70 -1.13 -6.80
CA ILE A 59 12.84 -0.85 -7.68
C ILE A 59 12.60 0.41 -8.54
N PRO A 60 11.56 0.47 -9.39
CA PRO A 60 11.30 1.67 -10.18
C PRO A 60 10.91 2.88 -9.31
N ALA A 61 10.27 2.69 -8.15
CA ALA A 61 9.93 3.80 -7.25
C ALA A 61 11.18 4.48 -6.69
N GLY A 62 12.16 3.71 -6.21
CA GLY A 62 13.45 4.25 -5.77
C GLY A 62 14.20 4.96 -6.91
N TRP A 63 14.30 4.30 -8.06
CA TRP A 63 14.92 4.88 -9.26
C TRP A 63 14.29 6.22 -9.69
N LEU A 64 12.95 6.30 -9.65
CA LEU A 64 12.23 7.51 -10.02
C LEU A 64 12.40 8.61 -8.98
N ALA A 65 12.42 8.26 -7.68
CA ALA A 65 12.65 9.22 -6.61
C ALA A 65 14.03 9.90 -6.70
N ASP A 66 15.05 9.14 -7.10
CA ASP A 66 16.41 9.65 -7.29
C ASP A 66 16.52 10.60 -8.49
N ARG A 67 15.69 10.41 -9.54
CA ARG A 67 15.73 11.25 -10.75
C ARG A 67 14.74 12.41 -10.78
N TRP A 68 13.58 12.24 -10.16
CA TRP A 68 12.50 13.22 -10.23
C TRP A 68 12.37 14.01 -8.93
N SER A 69 11.89 13.39 -7.85
CA SER A 69 11.72 14.06 -6.55
C SER A 69 11.33 13.08 -5.45
N ARG A 70 12.11 13.00 -4.36
CA ARG A 70 11.72 12.22 -3.17
C ARG A 70 10.43 12.75 -2.52
N ARG A 71 10.31 14.08 -2.36
CA ARG A 71 9.09 14.70 -1.81
C ARG A 71 7.88 14.50 -2.71
N GLY A 72 8.05 14.62 -4.02
CA GLY A 72 6.99 14.36 -5.00
C GLY A 72 6.51 12.92 -4.94
N MET A 73 7.43 11.96 -4.85
CA MET A 73 7.10 10.55 -4.66
C MET A 73 6.33 10.29 -3.35
N MET A 74 6.66 10.98 -2.25
CA MET A 74 5.87 10.87 -1.02
C MET A 74 4.44 11.42 -1.18
N VAL A 75 4.23 12.47 -1.97
CA VAL A 75 2.87 12.94 -2.31
C VAL A 75 2.12 11.87 -3.11
N VAL A 76 2.77 11.26 -4.11
CA VAL A 76 2.20 10.16 -4.89
C VAL A 76 1.84 8.98 -4.00
N PHE A 77 2.69 8.62 -3.03
CA PHE A 77 2.42 7.59 -2.03
C PHE A 77 1.11 7.88 -1.27
N PHE A 78 0.99 9.04 -0.62
CA PHE A 78 -0.17 9.34 0.24
C PHE A 78 -1.49 9.36 -0.54
N PHE A 79 -1.53 10.08 -1.66
CA PHE A 79 -2.74 10.16 -2.47
C PHE A 79 -3.05 8.85 -3.19
N GLY A 80 -2.01 8.17 -3.69
CA GLY A 80 -2.16 6.90 -4.40
C GLY A 80 -2.66 5.79 -3.51
N ILE A 81 -2.01 5.56 -2.36
CA ILE A 81 -2.40 4.49 -1.44
C ILE A 81 -3.79 4.76 -0.85
N GLY A 82 -4.09 6.00 -0.46
CA GLY A 82 -5.40 6.38 0.07
C GLY A 82 -6.52 6.20 -0.97
N THR A 83 -6.30 6.65 -2.21
CA THR A 83 -7.28 6.47 -3.29
C THR A 83 -7.48 4.98 -3.61
N ALA A 84 -6.40 4.20 -3.69
CA ALA A 84 -6.48 2.76 -3.93
C ALA A 84 -7.27 2.04 -2.83
N SER A 85 -7.07 2.41 -1.56
CA SER A 85 -7.84 1.86 -0.44
C SER A 85 -9.33 2.21 -0.52
N ILE A 86 -9.67 3.47 -0.82
CA ILE A 86 -11.07 3.89 -1.00
C ILE A 86 -11.72 3.11 -2.15
N LEU A 87 -11.06 3.00 -3.30
CA LEU A 87 -11.56 2.23 -4.44
C LEU A 87 -11.75 0.74 -4.09
N THR A 88 -10.83 0.17 -3.31
CA THR A 88 -10.95 -1.22 -2.83
C THR A 88 -12.18 -1.41 -1.93
N GLY A 89 -12.55 -0.39 -1.15
CA GLY A 89 -13.78 -0.41 -0.33
C GLY A 89 -15.09 -0.46 -1.13
N PHE A 90 -15.07 -0.07 -2.41
CA PHE A 90 -16.21 -0.20 -3.33
C PHE A 90 -16.20 -1.51 -4.13
N ALA A 91 -15.33 -2.46 -3.79
CA ALA A 91 -15.25 -3.73 -4.50
C ALA A 91 -16.55 -4.55 -4.37
N THR A 92 -17.12 -4.92 -5.51
CA THR A 92 -18.35 -5.73 -5.58
C THR A 92 -18.09 -7.25 -5.69
N GLY A 93 -16.83 -7.67 -5.63
CA GLY A 93 -16.48 -9.09 -5.68
C GLY A 93 -14.98 -9.37 -5.54
N PRO A 94 -14.57 -10.65 -5.44
CA PRO A 94 -13.19 -11.04 -5.14
C PRO A 94 -12.15 -10.50 -6.12
N VAL A 95 -12.47 -10.45 -7.41
CA VAL A 95 -11.56 -9.92 -8.44
C VAL A 95 -11.31 -8.43 -8.23
N HIS A 96 -12.34 -7.64 -7.91
CA HIS A 96 -12.19 -6.22 -7.61
C HIS A 96 -11.35 -5.98 -6.36
N VAL A 97 -11.50 -6.83 -5.33
CA VAL A 97 -10.64 -6.81 -4.14
C VAL A 97 -9.18 -7.09 -4.52
N ALA A 98 -8.91 -8.14 -5.30
CA ALA A 98 -7.54 -8.48 -5.71
C ALA A 98 -6.88 -7.36 -6.54
N LEU A 99 -7.62 -6.75 -7.47
CA LEU A 99 -7.13 -5.60 -8.24
C LEU A 99 -6.88 -4.39 -7.34
N GLY A 100 -7.78 -4.11 -6.41
CA GLY A 100 -7.64 -3.03 -5.43
C GLY A 100 -6.41 -3.20 -4.53
N LEU A 101 -6.23 -4.40 -3.96
CA LEU A 101 -5.05 -4.73 -3.14
C LEU A 101 -3.75 -4.70 -3.94
N THR A 102 -3.78 -5.10 -5.21
CA THR A 102 -2.63 -4.97 -6.12
C THR A 102 -2.26 -3.50 -6.31
N LEU A 103 -3.26 -2.63 -6.54
CA LEU A 103 -3.05 -1.19 -6.68
C LEU A 103 -2.53 -0.55 -5.38
N VAL A 104 -3.03 -0.98 -4.22
CA VAL A 104 -2.49 -0.59 -2.91
C VAL A 104 -1.00 -0.96 -2.83
N GLY A 105 -0.64 -2.19 -3.22
CA GLY A 105 0.75 -2.65 -3.28
C GLY A 105 1.66 -1.81 -4.17
N VAL A 106 1.18 -1.37 -5.34
CA VAL A 106 1.93 -0.48 -6.25
C VAL A 106 2.30 0.84 -5.57
N PHE A 107 1.37 1.46 -4.86
CA PHE A 107 1.63 2.73 -4.18
C PHE A 107 2.40 2.55 -2.87
N ALA A 108 2.12 1.50 -2.10
CA ALA A 108 2.86 1.12 -0.90
C ALA A 108 4.36 0.91 -1.19
N ALA A 109 4.69 0.37 -2.37
CA ALA A 109 6.06 0.13 -2.81
C ALA A 109 6.98 1.37 -2.76
N ILE A 110 6.40 2.58 -2.75
CA ILE A 110 7.13 3.85 -2.71
C ILE A 110 7.74 4.11 -1.33
N TYR A 111 7.08 3.72 -0.23
CA TYR A 111 7.45 4.20 1.09
C TYR A 111 8.88 3.79 1.51
N HIS A 112 9.23 2.52 1.32
CA HIS A 112 10.50 1.98 1.79
C HIS A 112 11.74 2.57 1.08
N PRO A 113 11.84 2.58 -0.26
CA PRO A 113 13.01 3.15 -0.93
C PRO A 113 13.09 4.68 -0.83
N VAL A 114 11.97 5.38 -0.60
CA VAL A 114 11.92 6.85 -0.62
C VAL A 114 11.83 7.45 0.78
N GLY A 115 10.82 7.05 1.55
CA GLY A 115 10.51 7.60 2.86
C GLY A 115 11.59 7.33 3.91
N ILE A 116 12.16 6.12 3.92
CA ILE A 116 13.26 5.77 4.85
C ILE A 116 14.51 6.62 4.56
N ALA A 117 14.82 6.88 3.29
CA ALA A 117 15.96 7.71 2.91
C ALA A 117 15.77 9.21 3.26
N MET A 118 14.56 9.62 3.66
CA MET A 118 14.23 10.99 4.06
C MET A 118 14.15 11.19 5.59
N LEU A 119 14.15 10.11 6.37
CA LEU A 119 14.20 10.12 7.83
C LEU A 119 15.64 10.30 8.32
#